data_AF-A0A329QPM5-F1
#
_entry.id   AF-A0A329QPM5-F1
#
_cell.length_a   1.000
_cell.length_b   1.000
_cell.length_c   1.000
_cell.angle_alpha   90.00
_cell.angle_beta   90.00
_cell.angle_gamma   90.00
#
_symmetry.space_group_name_H-M   'P 1'
#
loop_
_entity.id
_entity.type
_entity.pdbx_description
1 polymer ?
#
loop_
_entity_poly.entity_id
_entity_poly.type
_entity_poly.pdbx_seq_one_letter_code
_entity_poly.pdbx_strand_id
1 'polypeptide(L)'
;MKAATKVAIATLSSVLLMGSSVSLVAKAQSYEKAQQAVVKKTAEAAKPITAEEKKFIEQEIERVKKLAQESGDMYVLYHKYPKLNSGFDISYWGGVHEFTAYEDYLKKATTLKGSILKQPANLPKGYKFLSAVIEGPIEGKFVDEVRAEGKKSGKPIYVKKIDWKEAATIRLKYTNGKDTLGFSKYTVDSEENKKKGFFDDTLPANIFPKYVFWNDGGKFEYNISTSSLDISRKQKIAMLKAAVKK
;
A
#
# COMPACT_ATOMS: atom_id res chain seq x y z
N MET A 1 -2.61 52.63 -11.33
CA MET A 1 -3.50 51.48 -11.06
C MET A 1 -2.94 50.67 -9.90
N LYS A 2 -3.80 50.23 -8.96
CA LYS A 2 -3.66 49.09 -8.00
C LYS A 2 -2.32 48.96 -7.23
N ALA A 3 -2.20 49.18 -5.92
CA ALA A 3 -2.89 48.60 -4.75
C ALA A 3 -2.51 47.13 -4.41
N ALA A 4 -2.13 46.94 -3.12
CA ALA A 4 -2.12 45.69 -2.32
C ALA A 4 -1.14 44.54 -2.69
N THR A 5 -0.67 43.67 -1.76
CA THR A 5 -0.56 43.75 -0.27
C THR A 5 0.36 42.64 0.29
N LYS A 6 0.77 42.75 1.56
CA LYS A 6 1.47 41.75 2.40
C LYS A 6 1.00 40.28 2.22
N VAL A 7 1.93 39.31 2.34
CA VAL A 7 2.02 38.25 3.40
C VAL A 7 2.98 37.13 2.95
N ALA A 8 3.65 36.50 3.91
CA ALA A 8 4.70 35.49 3.71
C ALA A 8 4.19 34.11 3.24
N ILE A 9 5.07 33.34 2.61
CA ILE A 9 4.99 31.87 2.55
C ILE A 9 6.33 31.30 3.01
N ALA A 10 6.30 30.45 4.04
CA ALA A 10 7.47 29.74 4.52
C ALA A 10 7.91 28.67 3.50
N THR A 11 9.21 28.58 3.25
CA THR A 11 9.82 27.49 2.46
C THR A 11 9.78 26.19 3.24
N LEU A 12 8.64 25.50 3.17
CA LEU A 12 8.51 24.11 3.60
C LEU A 12 9.40 23.22 2.74
N SER A 13 10.42 22.63 3.37
CA SER A 13 11.34 21.66 2.78
C SER A 13 10.60 20.38 2.35
N SER A 14 10.03 20.40 1.15
CA SER A 14 9.44 19.24 0.50
C SER A 14 10.54 18.29 0.03
N VAL A 15 10.90 17.29 0.86
CA VAL A 15 11.73 16.18 0.42
C VAL A 15 10.96 15.40 -0.66
N LEU A 16 11.42 15.53 -1.90
CA LEU A 16 10.87 14.82 -3.06
C LEU A 16 10.92 13.31 -2.83
N LEU A 17 9.75 12.67 -2.83
CA LEU A 17 9.62 11.26 -3.17
C LEU A 17 9.84 11.12 -4.69
N MET A 18 11.10 11.01 -5.11
CA MET A 18 11.45 10.65 -6.49
C MET A 18 12.49 9.53 -6.52
N GLY A 19 12.15 8.46 -7.25
CA GLY A 19 13.12 7.48 -7.71
C GLY A 19 12.48 6.15 -8.12
N SER A 20 12.24 5.99 -9.42
CA SER A 20 12.21 4.70 -10.16
C SER A 20 11.87 4.95 -11.65
N SER A 21 12.63 5.85 -12.29
CA SER A 21 12.42 6.24 -13.69
C SER A 21 13.17 5.33 -14.68
N VAL A 22 12.82 4.03 -14.72
CA VAL A 22 13.28 3.12 -15.80
C VAL A 22 12.17 2.16 -16.27
N SER A 23 11.25 1.75 -15.40
CA SER A 23 10.11 0.87 -15.76
C SER A 23 8.86 1.63 -16.27
N LEU A 24 8.90 2.96 -16.33
CA LEU A 24 7.76 3.79 -16.75
C LEU A 24 7.60 3.90 -18.28
N VAL A 25 8.68 3.86 -19.07
CA VAL A 25 8.60 4.14 -20.53
C VAL A 25 7.81 3.06 -21.28
N ALA A 26 8.09 1.77 -21.02
CA ALA A 26 7.37 0.66 -21.63
C ALA A 26 5.90 0.53 -21.15
N LYS A 27 5.59 1.04 -19.95
CA LYS A 27 4.23 1.01 -19.37
C LYS A 27 3.41 2.26 -19.72
N ALA A 28 4.06 3.37 -20.08
CA ALA A 28 3.42 4.60 -20.54
C ALA A 28 2.91 4.48 -21.99
N GLN A 29 3.70 3.91 -22.92
CA GLN A 29 3.30 3.81 -24.33
C GLN A 29 2.11 2.86 -24.58
N SER A 30 1.93 1.85 -23.74
CA SER A 30 0.72 1.01 -23.75
C SER A 30 -0.48 1.73 -23.11
N TYR A 31 -0.24 2.58 -22.10
CA TYR A 31 -1.26 3.46 -21.51
C TYR A 31 -1.76 4.51 -22.50
N GLU A 32 -0.89 5.19 -23.25
CA GLU A 32 -1.29 6.22 -24.22
C GLU A 32 -2.13 5.66 -25.37
N LYS A 33 -1.76 4.49 -25.93
CA LYS A 33 -2.57 3.82 -26.96
C LYS A 33 -3.91 3.31 -26.42
N ALA A 34 -3.95 2.80 -25.19
CA ALA A 34 -5.20 2.44 -24.53
C ALA A 34 -6.08 3.68 -24.27
N GLN A 35 -5.50 4.79 -23.83
CA GLN A 35 -6.21 6.05 -23.61
C GLN A 35 -6.75 6.64 -24.92
N GLN A 36 -5.99 6.67 -26.01
CA GLN A 36 -6.48 7.17 -27.30
C GLN A 36 -7.61 6.30 -27.89
N ALA A 37 -7.56 4.98 -27.69
CA ALA A 37 -8.65 4.08 -28.08
C ALA A 37 -9.92 4.27 -27.22
N VAL A 38 -9.78 4.54 -25.93
CA VAL A 38 -10.90 4.83 -25.01
C VAL A 38 -11.50 6.21 -25.28
N VAL A 39 -10.68 7.25 -25.45
CA VAL A 39 -11.12 8.64 -25.69
C VAL A 39 -11.99 8.76 -26.94
N LYS A 40 -11.76 7.96 -27.99
CA LYS A 40 -12.62 7.93 -29.19
C LYS A 40 -13.92 7.12 -29.04
N LYS A 41 -14.12 6.36 -27.95
CA LYS A 41 -15.31 5.52 -27.75
C LYS A 41 -16.20 5.91 -26.56
N THR A 42 -15.72 6.72 -25.61
CA THR A 42 -16.55 7.22 -24.49
C THR A 42 -17.20 8.59 -24.75
N ALA A 43 -17.48 8.92 -26.02
CA ALA A 43 -18.39 10.02 -26.38
C ALA A 43 -19.88 9.60 -26.32
N GLU A 44 -20.17 8.33 -26.02
CA GLU A 44 -21.52 7.83 -25.74
C GLU A 44 -22.02 8.31 -24.37
N ALA A 45 -22.63 9.50 -24.37
CA ALA A 45 -23.72 9.92 -23.49
C ALA A 45 -23.65 9.48 -22.01
N ALA A 46 -22.55 9.78 -21.32
CA ALA A 46 -22.55 9.80 -19.86
C ALA A 46 -23.58 10.85 -19.40
N LYS A 47 -24.69 10.41 -18.78
CA LYS A 47 -25.68 11.33 -18.18
C LYS A 47 -24.96 12.31 -17.25
N PRO A 48 -25.32 13.61 -17.26
CA PRO A 48 -24.73 14.58 -16.35
C PRO A 48 -25.00 14.14 -14.91
N ILE A 49 -23.96 14.19 -14.08
CA ILE A 49 -24.04 13.86 -12.65
C ILE A 49 -24.95 14.89 -11.99
N THR A 50 -25.98 14.45 -11.27
CA THR A 50 -26.91 15.40 -10.63
C THR A 50 -26.30 15.99 -9.34
N ALA A 51 -26.83 17.12 -8.88
CA ALA A 51 -26.39 17.73 -7.62
C ALA A 51 -26.68 16.83 -6.41
N GLU A 52 -27.79 16.09 -6.48
CA GLU A 52 -28.24 15.12 -5.48
C GLU A 52 -27.30 13.89 -5.47
N GLU A 53 -26.93 13.36 -6.63
CA GLU A 53 -25.94 12.27 -6.73
C GLU A 53 -24.59 12.69 -6.13
N LYS A 54 -24.11 13.91 -6.45
CA LYS A 54 -22.85 14.42 -5.91
C LYS A 54 -22.90 14.56 -4.38
N LYS A 55 -23.97 15.16 -3.84
CA LYS A 55 -24.17 15.33 -2.40
C LYS A 55 -24.26 13.97 -1.68
N PHE A 56 -24.94 12.99 -2.28
CA PHE A 56 -25.03 11.63 -1.74
C PHE A 56 -23.65 10.94 -1.68
N ILE A 57 -22.84 11.08 -2.74
CA ILE A 57 -21.47 10.55 -2.78
C ILE A 57 -20.62 11.15 -1.65
N GLU A 58 -20.63 12.47 -1.48
CA GLU A 58 -19.88 13.16 -0.43
C GLU A 58 -20.31 12.71 0.98
N GLN A 59 -21.62 12.60 1.23
CA GLN A 59 -22.17 12.13 2.50
C GLN A 59 -21.78 10.67 2.81
N GLU A 60 -21.84 9.79 1.82
CA GLU A 60 -21.52 8.37 1.99
C GLU A 60 -20.02 8.15 2.23
N ILE A 61 -19.14 8.92 1.56
CA ILE A 61 -17.69 8.90 1.81
C ILE A 61 -17.37 9.29 3.26
N GLU A 62 -17.93 10.39 3.76
CA GLU A 62 -17.70 10.83 5.14
C GLU A 62 -18.32 9.87 6.18
N ARG A 63 -19.46 9.24 5.88
CA ARG A 63 -20.05 8.18 6.72
C ARG A 63 -19.12 6.98 6.84
N VAL A 64 -18.57 6.50 5.72
CA VAL A 64 -17.69 5.32 5.69
C VAL A 64 -16.33 5.60 6.32
N LYS A 65 -15.77 6.80 6.12
CA LYS A 65 -14.54 7.26 6.76
C LYS A 65 -14.63 7.24 8.28
N LYS A 66 -15.71 7.77 8.86
CA LYS A 66 -15.97 7.70 10.32
C LYS A 66 -16.09 6.26 10.79
N LEU A 67 -16.92 5.46 10.10
CA LEU A 67 -17.13 4.05 10.43
C LEU A 67 -15.82 3.25 10.41
N ALA A 68 -14.93 3.49 9.44
CA ALA A 68 -13.61 2.87 9.35
C ALA A 68 -12.66 3.31 10.48
N GLN A 69 -12.73 4.58 10.92
CA GLN A 69 -11.95 5.09 12.05
C GLN A 69 -12.42 4.52 13.39
N GLU A 70 -13.73 4.35 13.59
CA GLU A 70 -14.32 3.83 14.83
C GLU A 70 -14.12 2.30 14.99
N SER A 71 -14.24 1.55 13.89
CA SER A 71 -14.18 0.08 13.91
C SER A 71 -12.79 -0.50 13.61
N GLY A 72 -11.94 0.25 12.90
CA GLY A 72 -10.73 -0.28 12.26
C GLY A 72 -11.02 -1.22 11.07
N ASP A 73 -12.29 -1.42 10.68
CA ASP A 73 -12.66 -2.26 9.53
C ASP A 73 -12.15 -1.65 8.21
N MET A 74 -12.01 -2.52 7.21
CA MET A 74 -11.71 -2.11 5.84
C MET A 74 -13.00 -1.96 5.03
N TYR A 75 -13.10 -0.87 4.27
CA TYR A 75 -14.18 -0.61 3.32
C TYR A 75 -13.60 -0.28 1.95
N VAL A 76 -14.24 -0.81 0.90
CA VAL A 76 -13.91 -0.51 -0.49
C VAL A 76 -15.12 0.07 -1.20
N LEU A 77 -14.89 1.20 -1.85
CA LEU A 77 -15.91 2.06 -2.42
C LEU A 77 -15.73 2.05 -3.94
N TYR A 78 -16.72 1.56 -4.67
CA TYR A 78 -16.79 1.68 -6.12
C TYR A 78 -17.51 2.97 -6.51
N HIS A 79 -16.87 3.76 -7.37
CA HIS A 79 -17.34 5.05 -7.85
C HIS A 79 -17.85 4.91 -9.29
N LYS A 80 -19.16 5.09 -9.49
CA LYS A 80 -19.76 5.15 -10.83
C LYS A 80 -19.22 6.32 -11.66
N TYR A 81 -18.75 7.36 -10.98
CA TYR A 81 -18.20 8.59 -11.58
C TYR A 81 -16.73 8.81 -11.17
N PRO A 82 -15.75 8.11 -11.77
CA PRO A 82 -14.33 8.20 -11.39
C PRO A 82 -13.75 9.63 -11.39
N LYS A 83 -14.32 10.55 -12.17
CA LYS A 83 -13.96 11.98 -12.19
C LYS A 83 -14.08 12.67 -10.82
N LEU A 84 -14.92 12.16 -9.91
CA LEU A 84 -15.07 12.66 -8.54
C LEU A 84 -14.05 12.05 -7.55
N ASN A 85 -13.29 11.05 -7.98
CA ASN A 85 -12.30 10.32 -7.20
C ASN A 85 -10.94 10.30 -7.93
N SER A 86 -10.48 11.46 -8.38
CA SER A 86 -9.18 11.67 -9.08
C SER A 86 -8.94 10.77 -10.30
N GLY A 87 -10.01 10.29 -10.96
CA GLY A 87 -9.95 9.38 -12.11
C GLY A 87 -10.02 7.89 -11.76
N PHE A 88 -10.03 7.51 -10.47
CA PHE A 88 -10.08 6.13 -10.03
C PHE A 88 -11.53 5.65 -9.80
N ASP A 89 -11.82 4.42 -10.22
CA ASP A 89 -13.13 3.78 -10.02
C ASP A 89 -13.30 3.12 -8.65
N ILE A 90 -12.22 3.05 -7.86
CA ILE A 90 -12.16 2.44 -6.53
C ILE A 90 -11.47 3.41 -5.55
N SER A 91 -11.92 3.44 -4.29
CA SER A 91 -11.17 3.99 -3.16
C SER A 91 -11.30 3.11 -1.92
N TYR A 92 -10.39 3.31 -0.96
CA TYR A 92 -10.24 2.49 0.24
C TYR A 92 -10.36 3.36 1.50
N TRP A 93 -11.03 2.84 2.55
CA TRP A 93 -11.03 3.42 3.89
C TRP A 93 -10.75 2.34 4.93
N GLY A 94 -9.91 2.66 5.92
CA GLY A 94 -9.44 1.68 6.91
C GLY A 94 -8.54 0.61 6.28
N GLY A 95 -8.50 -0.59 6.87
CA GLY A 95 -7.69 -1.70 6.38
C GLY A 95 -6.17 -1.56 6.57
N VAL A 96 -5.70 -0.46 7.15
CA VAL A 96 -4.32 -0.25 7.61
C VAL A 96 -4.34 -0.13 9.12
N HIS A 97 -3.54 -0.96 9.81
CA HIS A 97 -3.36 -0.90 11.26
C HIS A 97 -1.90 -0.59 11.57
N GLU A 98 -1.65 0.53 12.26
CA GLU A 98 -0.33 0.93 12.71
C GLU A 98 -0.16 0.65 14.21
N PHE A 99 1.04 0.25 14.61
CA PHE A 99 1.36 -0.13 15.99
C PHE A 99 2.68 0.50 16.42
N THR A 100 2.70 1.12 17.60
CA THR A 100 3.90 1.65 18.27
C THR A 100 4.46 0.70 19.33
N ALA A 101 3.68 -0.31 19.75
CA ALA A 101 4.10 -1.40 20.63
C ALA A 101 4.13 -2.74 19.87
N TYR A 102 5.18 -3.54 20.10
CA TYR A 102 5.35 -4.84 19.45
C TYR A 102 4.28 -5.85 19.90
N GLU A 103 3.82 -5.78 21.15
CA GLU A 103 2.89 -6.76 21.69
C GLU A 103 1.45 -6.56 21.15
N ASP A 104 1.04 -5.31 20.91
CA ASP A 104 -0.24 -5.01 20.25
C ASP A 104 -0.23 -5.46 18.79
N TYR A 105 0.88 -5.21 18.08
CA TYR A 105 1.12 -5.77 16.75
C TYR A 105 0.99 -7.29 16.78
N LEU A 106 1.71 -7.97 17.69
CA LEU A 106 1.76 -9.42 17.74
C LEU A 106 0.38 -10.00 18.07
N LYS A 107 -0.35 -9.38 19.00
CA LYS A 107 -1.73 -9.73 19.36
C LYS A 107 -2.70 -9.61 18.19
N LYS A 108 -2.59 -8.58 17.34
CA LYS A 108 -3.40 -8.50 16.11
C LYS A 108 -2.93 -9.53 15.07
N ALA A 109 -1.62 -9.62 14.83
CA ALA A 109 -1.04 -10.50 13.82
C ALA A 109 -1.40 -11.97 14.05
N THR A 110 -1.43 -12.45 15.29
CA THR A 110 -1.80 -13.84 15.62
C THR A 110 -3.27 -14.17 15.43
N THR A 111 -4.17 -13.19 15.25
CA THR A 111 -5.57 -13.43 14.85
C THR A 111 -5.74 -13.69 13.35
N LEU A 112 -4.70 -13.44 12.55
CA LEU A 112 -4.74 -13.53 11.10
C LEU A 112 -4.23 -14.88 10.61
N LYS A 113 -4.76 -15.32 9.47
CA LYS A 113 -4.32 -16.51 8.74
C LYS A 113 -3.02 -16.22 7.98
N GLY A 114 -2.27 -17.30 7.74
CA GLY A 114 -1.02 -17.27 6.99
C GLY A 114 0.19 -16.84 7.82
N SER A 115 1.31 -16.62 7.15
CA SER A 115 2.55 -16.24 7.81
C SER A 115 2.48 -14.84 8.42
N ILE A 116 3.18 -14.69 9.55
CA ILE A 116 3.38 -13.43 10.26
C ILE A 116 4.86 -13.12 10.39
N LEU A 117 5.19 -11.86 10.66
CA LEU A 117 6.53 -11.49 11.09
C LEU A 117 6.61 -11.49 12.62
N LYS A 118 7.75 -11.90 13.15
CA LYS A 118 8.13 -11.81 14.55
C LYS A 118 9.41 -10.99 14.68
N GLN A 119 9.65 -10.46 15.87
CA GLN A 119 10.96 -9.94 16.24
C GLN A 119 12.02 -11.06 16.13
N PRO A 120 13.05 -10.91 15.29
CA PRO A 120 14.10 -11.90 15.20
C PRO A 120 14.97 -11.88 16.46
N ALA A 121 15.30 -13.06 16.99
CA ALA A 121 16.17 -13.18 18.17
C ALA A 121 17.63 -12.76 17.89
N ASN A 122 18.03 -12.69 16.62
CA ASN A 122 19.37 -12.33 16.14
C ASN A 122 19.45 -10.87 15.61
N LEU A 123 18.63 -9.96 16.15
CA LEU A 123 18.79 -8.53 15.90
C LEU A 123 20.17 -8.02 16.38
N PRO A 124 20.81 -7.07 15.69
CA PRO A 124 22.07 -6.50 16.16
C PRO A 124 21.87 -5.69 17.45
N LYS A 125 22.91 -5.61 18.28
CA LYS A 125 22.87 -4.89 19.56
C LYS A 125 22.43 -3.44 19.36
N GLY A 126 21.49 -2.99 20.19
CA GLY A 126 20.99 -1.61 20.20
C GLY A 126 19.73 -1.36 19.36
N TYR A 127 19.36 -2.28 18.46
CA TYR A 127 18.07 -2.18 17.76
C TYR A 127 16.90 -2.45 18.71
N LYS A 128 15.91 -1.55 18.70
CA LYS A 128 14.65 -1.65 19.42
C LYS A 128 13.49 -1.54 18.44
N PHE A 129 12.34 -2.11 18.78
CA PHE A 129 11.11 -1.95 18.00
C PHE A 129 10.76 -0.46 17.89
N LEU A 130 10.42 -0.03 16.68
CA LEU A 130 10.01 1.35 16.37
C LEU A 130 8.53 1.41 16.02
N SER A 131 8.09 0.59 15.06
CA SER A 131 6.69 0.47 14.68
C SER A 131 6.42 -0.79 13.87
N ALA A 132 5.14 -1.14 13.75
CA ALA A 132 4.65 -2.12 12.80
C ALA A 132 3.44 -1.60 12.04
N VAL A 133 3.21 -2.14 10.84
CA VAL A 133 2.02 -1.91 10.02
C VAL A 133 1.49 -3.26 9.53
N ILE A 134 0.17 -3.42 9.57
CA ILE A 134 -0.54 -4.54 8.94
C ILE A 134 -1.56 -3.96 7.96
N GLU A 135 -1.56 -4.43 6.72
CA GLU A 135 -2.47 -3.97 5.66
C GLU A 135 -3.29 -5.14 5.09
N GLY A 136 -4.59 -4.89 4.87
CA GLY A 136 -5.49 -5.76 4.12
C GLY A 136 -5.21 -5.74 2.60
N PRO A 137 -5.88 -6.61 1.83
CA PRO A 137 -5.69 -6.72 0.38
C PRO A 137 -6.24 -5.51 -0.38
N ILE A 138 -5.39 -4.86 -1.18
CA ILE A 138 -5.74 -3.70 -2.03
C ILE A 138 -5.69 -4.00 -3.53
N GLU A 139 -5.39 -5.26 -3.91
CA GLU A 139 -5.22 -5.74 -5.29
C GLU A 139 -5.85 -7.14 -5.47
N GLY A 140 -5.74 -7.69 -6.68
CA GLY A 140 -6.24 -9.01 -7.05
C GLY A 140 -7.77 -9.13 -7.19
N LYS A 141 -8.24 -10.38 -7.31
CA LYS A 141 -9.67 -10.74 -7.53
C LYS A 141 -10.65 -10.04 -6.60
N PHE A 142 -10.21 -9.78 -5.37
CA PHE A 142 -10.97 -9.06 -4.37
C PHE A 142 -11.50 -7.70 -4.88
N VAL A 143 -10.65 -6.91 -5.56
CA VAL A 143 -11.05 -5.59 -6.09
C VAL A 143 -12.01 -5.74 -7.27
N ASP A 144 -11.81 -6.77 -8.10
CA ASP A 144 -12.65 -7.03 -9.27
C ASP A 144 -14.07 -7.48 -8.89
N GLU A 145 -14.22 -8.21 -7.77
CA GLU A 145 -15.54 -8.51 -7.18
C GLU A 145 -16.27 -7.22 -6.76
N VAL A 146 -15.60 -6.29 -6.06
CA VAL A 146 -16.21 -5.00 -5.67
C VAL A 146 -16.59 -4.17 -6.89
N ARG A 147 -15.77 -4.17 -7.95
CA ARG A 147 -16.11 -3.52 -9.23
C ARG A 147 -17.33 -4.15 -9.89
N ALA A 148 -17.43 -5.48 -9.91
CA ALA A 148 -18.54 -6.20 -10.54
C ALA A 148 -19.86 -5.95 -9.80
N GLU A 149 -19.85 -6.05 -8.47
CA GLU A 149 -20.99 -5.75 -7.60
C GLU A 149 -21.39 -4.27 -7.70
N GLY A 150 -20.41 -3.37 -7.67
CA GLY A 150 -20.62 -1.93 -7.80
C GLY A 150 -21.28 -1.54 -9.12
N LYS A 151 -20.78 -2.05 -10.25
CA LYS A 151 -21.39 -1.88 -11.57
C LYS A 151 -22.81 -2.42 -11.62
N LYS A 152 -23.05 -3.63 -11.09
CA LYS A 152 -24.38 -4.26 -11.03
C LYS A 152 -25.37 -3.49 -10.15
N SER A 153 -24.88 -2.77 -9.14
CA SER A 153 -25.74 -2.00 -8.21
C SER A 153 -26.40 -0.77 -8.85
N GLY A 154 -25.82 -0.20 -9.92
CA GLY A 154 -26.27 1.03 -10.56
C GLY A 154 -26.14 2.32 -9.72
N LYS A 155 -25.74 2.21 -8.45
CA LYS A 155 -25.66 3.32 -7.48
C LYS A 155 -24.54 4.31 -7.86
N PRO A 156 -24.65 5.61 -7.51
CA PRO A 156 -23.58 6.60 -7.73
C PRO A 156 -22.28 6.22 -7.03
N ILE A 157 -22.40 5.63 -5.84
CA ILE A 157 -21.32 4.99 -5.08
C ILE A 157 -21.84 3.68 -4.47
N TYR A 158 -21.00 2.66 -4.45
CA TYR A 158 -21.26 1.37 -3.84
C TYR A 158 -20.18 1.07 -2.79
N VAL A 159 -20.56 0.59 -1.61
CA VAL A 159 -19.66 0.35 -0.49
C VAL A 159 -19.73 -1.10 -0.05
N LYS A 160 -18.58 -1.77 0.07
CA LYS A 160 -18.46 -3.12 0.65
C LYS A 160 -17.56 -3.07 1.89
N LYS A 161 -18.01 -3.64 3.01
CA LYS A 161 -17.15 -3.97 4.17
C LYS A 161 -16.36 -5.23 3.84
N ILE A 162 -15.06 -5.23 4.13
CA ILE A 162 -14.16 -6.32 3.77
C ILE A 162 -13.70 -7.06 5.02
N ASP A 163 -14.18 -8.30 5.16
CA ASP A 163 -13.75 -9.19 6.24
C ASP A 163 -12.48 -9.97 5.83
N TRP A 164 -11.36 -9.25 5.73
CA TRP A 164 -10.08 -9.86 5.38
C TRP A 164 -9.51 -10.63 6.58
N LYS A 165 -9.23 -11.92 6.37
CA LYS A 165 -8.66 -12.81 7.41
C LYS A 165 -7.15 -13.01 7.31
N GLU A 166 -6.51 -12.45 6.29
CA GLU A 166 -5.09 -12.64 6.00
C GLU A 166 -4.48 -11.30 5.56
N ALA A 167 -3.41 -10.88 6.24
CA ALA A 167 -2.71 -9.65 5.89
C ALA A 167 -2.03 -9.80 4.53
N ALA A 168 -2.34 -8.88 3.62
CA ALA A 168 -1.66 -8.77 2.35
C ALA A 168 -0.24 -8.25 2.56
N THR A 169 -0.06 -7.22 3.41
CA THR A 169 1.26 -6.70 3.80
C THR A 169 1.42 -6.68 5.32
N ILE A 170 2.62 -7.02 5.79
CA ILE A 170 3.06 -6.77 7.17
C ILE A 170 4.44 -6.13 7.11
N ARG A 171 4.66 -5.04 7.85
CA ARG A 171 5.95 -4.35 7.95
C ARG A 171 6.34 -4.16 9.41
N LEU A 172 7.54 -4.56 9.80
CA LEU A 172 8.15 -4.27 11.10
C LEU A 172 9.33 -3.33 10.90
N LYS A 173 9.48 -2.32 11.76
CA LYS A 173 10.64 -1.42 11.80
C LYS A 173 11.31 -1.47 13.16
N TYR A 174 12.63 -1.52 13.12
CA TYR A 174 13.51 -1.45 14.29
C TYR A 174 14.52 -0.32 14.10
N THR A 175 14.92 0.37 15.16
CA THR A 175 15.97 1.39 15.08
C THR A 175 16.94 1.31 16.25
N ASN A 176 18.18 1.72 16.01
CA ASN A 176 19.21 1.98 17.03
C ASN A 176 19.47 3.49 17.24
N GLY A 177 18.61 4.36 16.68
CA GLY A 177 18.74 5.82 16.71
C GLY A 177 19.61 6.42 15.59
N LYS A 178 20.39 5.60 14.86
CA LYS A 178 21.19 6.03 13.70
C LYS A 178 20.72 5.40 12.38
N ASP A 179 20.27 4.15 12.45
CA ASP A 179 19.80 3.37 11.31
C ASP A 179 18.41 2.76 11.60
N THR A 180 17.69 2.41 10.54
CA THR A 180 16.41 1.69 10.60
C THR A 180 16.52 0.37 9.85
N LEU A 181 16.22 -0.73 10.54
CA LEU A 181 16.11 -2.07 9.98
C LEU A 181 14.62 -2.40 9.77
N GLY A 182 14.23 -2.59 8.51
CA GLY A 182 12.88 -2.96 8.12
C GLY A 182 12.78 -4.45 7.79
N PHE A 183 11.68 -5.09 8.17
CA PHE A 183 11.26 -6.41 7.68
C PHE A 183 9.89 -6.27 7.05
N SER A 184 9.69 -6.86 5.86
CA SER A 184 8.40 -6.85 5.18
C SER A 184 7.96 -8.26 4.79
N LYS A 185 6.64 -8.46 4.75
CA LYS A 185 5.91 -9.54 4.07
C LYS A 185 4.93 -8.84 3.14
N TYR A 186 4.78 -9.33 1.91
CA TYR A 186 3.68 -8.94 1.01
C TYR A 186 3.22 -10.12 0.15
N THR A 187 1.97 -10.06 -0.31
CA THR A 187 1.42 -11.01 -1.30
C THR A 187 2.06 -10.78 -2.67
N VAL A 188 2.29 -11.87 -3.41
CA VAL A 188 2.73 -11.83 -4.81
C VAL A 188 1.61 -12.35 -5.69
N ASP A 189 0.96 -11.44 -6.41
CA ASP A 189 -0.31 -11.70 -7.13
C ASP A 189 -0.15 -12.46 -8.46
N SER A 190 1.06 -12.62 -8.99
CA SER A 190 1.30 -13.42 -10.20
C SER A 190 2.44 -14.44 -10.04
N GLU A 191 2.25 -15.63 -10.62
CA GLU A 191 3.27 -16.69 -10.66
C GLU A 191 4.56 -16.23 -11.34
N GLU A 192 4.44 -15.42 -12.40
CA GLU A 192 5.57 -14.87 -13.18
C GLU A 192 6.51 -13.99 -12.34
N ASN A 193 6.01 -13.37 -11.27
CA ASN A 193 6.81 -12.52 -10.37
C ASN A 193 7.49 -13.33 -9.24
N LYS A 194 7.19 -14.61 -9.05
CA LYS A 194 7.73 -15.42 -7.94
C LYS A 194 9.16 -15.89 -8.19
N LYS A 195 10.12 -15.04 -7.82
CA LYS A 195 11.55 -15.39 -7.80
C LYS A 195 11.90 -16.25 -6.58
N LYS A 196 11.70 -17.56 -6.69
CA LYS A 196 12.03 -18.52 -5.63
C LYS A 196 13.51 -18.43 -5.23
N GLY A 197 13.78 -18.30 -3.94
CA GLY A 197 15.13 -18.15 -3.37
C GLY A 197 15.37 -16.76 -2.78
N PHE A 198 16.65 -16.41 -2.61
CA PHE A 198 17.10 -15.12 -2.07
C PHE A 198 17.74 -14.26 -3.16
N PHE A 199 17.22 -13.06 -3.38
CA PHE A 199 17.73 -12.11 -4.37
C PHE A 199 17.82 -10.70 -3.79
N ASP A 200 18.61 -9.85 -4.42
CA ASP A 200 18.90 -8.49 -3.95
C ASP A 200 18.24 -7.47 -4.89
N ASP A 201 18.04 -6.23 -4.44
CA ASP A 201 17.57 -5.16 -5.34
C ASP A 201 18.66 -4.70 -6.32
N THR A 202 18.20 -4.21 -7.48
CA THR A 202 19.03 -3.53 -8.48
C THR A 202 19.03 -1.99 -8.31
N LEU A 203 18.53 -1.47 -7.19
CA LEU A 203 18.44 -0.03 -6.94
C LEU A 203 19.82 0.56 -6.59
N PRO A 204 20.08 1.85 -6.86
CA PRO A 204 21.31 2.51 -6.46
C PRO A 204 21.43 2.63 -4.93
N ALA A 205 22.49 2.06 -4.35
CA ALA A 205 22.70 2.03 -2.89
C ALA A 205 22.88 3.42 -2.26
N ASN A 206 23.27 4.42 -3.06
CA ASN A 206 23.40 5.82 -2.66
C ASN A 206 22.05 6.57 -2.60
N ILE A 207 20.96 5.95 -3.04
CA ILE A 207 19.60 6.52 -3.03
C ILE A 207 18.66 5.66 -2.17
N PHE A 208 18.84 4.33 -2.19
CA PHE A 208 17.95 3.39 -1.53
C PHE A 208 18.67 2.46 -0.55
N PRO A 209 18.03 2.13 0.61
CA PRO A 209 18.44 1.03 1.46
C PRO A 209 18.63 -0.25 0.64
N LYS A 210 19.66 -1.05 0.93
CA LYS A 210 19.85 -2.34 0.24
C LYS A 210 18.97 -3.43 0.83
N TYR A 211 18.05 -3.93 0.02
CA TYR A 211 17.09 -4.99 0.31
C TYR A 211 17.70 -6.36 0.02
N VAL A 212 17.33 -7.33 0.85
CA VAL A 212 17.40 -8.76 0.49
C VAL A 212 15.98 -9.30 0.54
N PHE A 213 15.54 -9.88 -0.57
CA PHE A 213 14.23 -10.50 -0.75
C PHE A 213 14.32 -12.01 -0.58
N TRP A 214 13.18 -12.62 -0.23
CA TRP A 214 12.99 -14.05 -0.12
C TRP A 214 11.56 -14.45 -0.50
N ASN A 215 11.43 -15.28 -1.54
CA ASN A 215 10.21 -16.04 -1.80
C ASN A 215 10.54 -17.54 -1.68
N ASP A 216 9.71 -18.32 -1.00
CA ASP A 216 9.94 -19.76 -0.77
C ASP A 216 9.28 -20.68 -1.81
N GLY A 217 8.68 -20.08 -2.84
CA GLY A 217 7.73 -20.71 -3.78
C GLY A 217 6.27 -20.50 -3.39
N GLY A 218 6.00 -19.92 -2.22
CA GLY A 218 4.65 -19.61 -1.75
C GLY A 218 4.06 -18.32 -2.32
N LYS A 219 2.86 -17.98 -1.81
CA LYS A 219 2.11 -16.76 -2.17
C LYS A 219 2.66 -15.45 -1.58
N PHE A 220 3.67 -15.55 -0.71
CA PHE A 220 4.25 -14.40 -0.01
C PHE A 220 5.71 -14.25 -0.36
N GLU A 221 6.13 -13.00 -0.52
CA GLU A 221 7.52 -12.60 -0.53
C GLU A 221 7.82 -11.80 0.74
N TYR A 222 9.03 -12.00 1.24
CA TYR A 222 9.54 -11.36 2.45
C TYR A 222 10.77 -10.56 2.08
N ASN A 223 11.03 -9.46 2.77
CA ASN A 223 12.28 -8.72 2.61
C ASN A 223 12.81 -8.19 3.93
N ILE A 224 14.10 -7.84 3.89
CA ILE A 224 14.77 -7.08 4.94
C ILE A 224 15.55 -5.92 4.31
N SER A 225 15.47 -4.74 4.90
CA SER A 225 16.13 -3.51 4.44
C SER A 225 16.83 -2.79 5.59
N THR A 226 17.92 -2.09 5.29
CA THR A 226 18.68 -1.27 6.24
C THR A 226 19.39 -0.17 5.47
N SER A 227 19.46 1.02 6.05
CA SER A 227 20.21 2.16 5.52
C SER A 227 21.70 2.11 5.87
N SER A 228 22.13 1.25 6.81
CA SER A 228 23.54 0.93 7.05
C SER A 228 24.08 -0.08 6.02
N LEU A 229 25.33 0.14 5.61
CA LEU A 229 26.10 -0.78 4.77
C LEU A 229 26.83 -1.87 5.60
N ASP A 230 26.86 -1.75 6.94
CA ASP A 230 27.64 -2.60 7.84
C ASP A 230 27.01 -3.99 8.06
N ILE A 231 25.72 -4.16 7.73
CA ILE A 231 25.02 -5.43 7.84
C ILE A 231 25.20 -6.23 6.54
N SER A 232 26.03 -7.27 6.60
CA SER A 232 26.28 -8.14 5.44
C SER A 232 25.03 -8.86 4.94
N ARG A 233 25.01 -9.21 3.65
CA ARG A 233 23.96 -10.04 3.02
C ARG A 233 23.66 -11.33 3.80
N LYS A 234 24.70 -12.00 4.33
CA LYS A 234 24.55 -13.23 5.13
C LYS A 234 23.80 -12.98 6.44
N GLN A 235 24.08 -11.88 7.13
CA GLN A 235 23.34 -11.47 8.33
C GLN A 235 21.90 -11.09 7.99
N LYS A 236 21.67 -10.35 6.89
CA LYS A 236 20.31 -10.02 6.39
C LYS A 236 19.47 -11.28 6.18
N ILE A 237 20.00 -12.27 5.47
CA ILE A 237 19.33 -13.57 5.24
C ILE A 237 19.03 -14.30 6.57
N ALA A 238 19.98 -14.34 7.50
CA ALA A 238 19.81 -15.01 8.78
C ALA A 238 18.74 -14.34 9.66
N MET A 239 18.66 -13.01 9.66
CA MET A 239 17.60 -12.27 10.37
C MET A 239 16.24 -12.44 9.71
N LEU A 240 16.17 -12.36 8.37
CA LEU A 240 14.91 -12.51 7.63
C LEU A 240 14.29 -13.90 7.85
N LYS A 241 15.11 -14.97 7.83
CA LYS A 241 14.66 -16.32 8.17
C LYS A 241 14.14 -16.44 9.61
N ALA A 242 14.77 -15.75 10.56
CA ALA A 242 14.34 -15.75 11.97
C ALA A 242 13.08 -14.91 12.22
N ALA A 243 12.79 -13.92 11.37
CA ALA A 243 11.61 -13.07 11.46
C ALA A 243 10.34 -13.75 10.93
N VAL A 244 10.43 -14.60 9.91
CA VAL A 244 9.25 -15.23 9.29
C VAL A 244 8.77 -16.41 10.14
N LYS A 245 7.57 -16.30 10.71
CA LYS A 245 6.82 -17.45 11.25
C LYS A 245 5.74 -17.85 10.24
N LYS A 246 5.74 -19.12 9.85
CA LYS A 246 4.67 -19.75 9.07
C LYS A 246 3.54 -20.27 9.97
#